data_AF-A0A535TV96-F1
#
_entry.id   AF-A0A535TV96-F1
#
_cell.length_a   1.000
_cell.length_b   1.000
_cell.length_c   1.000
_cell.angle_alpha   90.00
_cell.angle_beta   90.00
_cell.angle_gamma   90.00
#
_symmetry.space_group_name_H-M   'P 1'
#
loop_
_entity.id
_entity.type
_entity.pdbx_description
1 polymer ?
#
loop_
_entity_poly.entity_id
_entity_poly.type
_entity_poly.pdbx_seq_one_letter_code
_entity_poly.pdbx_strand_id
1 'polypeptide(L)'
;MVVATAGRSRWTSPSGWWRAFERTAGSSDPIPLPDAVKARVKQDSGLLIVAVEPQSPADKAGLMQGDTLVALNGTVTNNLEDLYAGLRKIKVGATQTVKVVRAGEVKEIALTVGEASR
;
A
#
# COMPACT_ATOMS: atom_id res chain seq x y z
N MET A 1 3.31 -6.04 -7.45
CA MET A 1 2.11 -6.37 -6.69
C MET A 1 2.22 -5.72 -5.31
N VAL A 2 1.20 -4.98 -4.85
CA VAL A 2 1.23 -4.38 -3.50
C VAL A 2 0.95 -5.49 -2.49
N VAL A 3 1.97 -5.92 -1.75
CA VAL A 3 1.80 -6.96 -0.73
C VAL A 3 1.25 -6.31 0.54
N ALA A 4 -0.05 -6.52 0.71
CA ALA A 4 -0.84 -6.19 1.87
C ALA A 4 -1.21 -7.52 2.53
N THR A 5 -0.49 -7.90 3.59
CA THR A 5 -0.83 -9.09 4.40
C THR A 5 -2.20 -8.85 5.04
N ALA A 6 -3.04 -9.86 5.23
CA ALA A 6 -4.30 -9.74 5.95
C ALA A 6 -4.23 -10.63 7.19
N GLY A 7 -4.58 -10.07 8.35
CA GLY A 7 -4.56 -10.75 9.63
C GLY A 7 -5.52 -11.95 9.69
N ARG A 8 -4.96 -13.09 10.12
CA ARG A 8 -5.59 -14.23 10.81
C ARG A 8 -7.03 -14.60 10.40
N SER A 9 -7.15 -15.46 9.40
CA SER A 9 -8.12 -16.58 9.46
C SER A 9 -7.46 -17.86 8.95
N ARG A 10 -7.54 -18.91 9.75
CA ARG A 10 -6.85 -20.19 9.59
C ARG A 10 -7.39 -20.92 8.35
N TRP A 11 -6.58 -21.03 7.30
CA TRP A 11 -6.84 -21.90 6.14
C TRP A 11 -5.71 -22.91 5.98
N THR A 12 -6.05 -24.20 5.91
CA THR A 12 -5.09 -25.30 5.67
C THR A 12 -5.09 -25.65 4.18
N SER A 13 -3.95 -25.48 3.51
CA SER A 13 -3.75 -25.89 2.10
C SER A 13 -2.59 -26.90 1.96
N PRO A 14 -2.67 -27.92 1.08
CA PRO A 14 -1.82 -29.11 1.14
C PRO A 14 -0.39 -28.96 0.59
N SER A 15 -0.01 -27.81 0.01
CA SER A 15 1.19 -27.74 -0.85
C SER A 15 2.44 -27.09 -0.23
N GLY A 16 2.42 -26.65 1.03
CA GLY A 16 3.66 -26.29 1.76
C GLY A 16 4.41 -25.02 1.30
N TRP A 17 3.90 -24.28 0.30
CA TRP A 17 4.47 -23.02 -0.20
C TRP A 17 4.45 -21.86 0.84
N TRP A 18 3.71 -22.00 1.95
CA TRP A 18 3.51 -20.96 2.97
C TRP A 18 4.58 -20.90 4.07
N ARG A 19 5.40 -21.95 4.25
CA ARG A 19 6.45 -21.97 5.30
C ARG A 19 7.60 -20.98 5.08
N ALA A 20 7.77 -20.50 3.84
CA ALA A 20 8.69 -19.41 3.53
C ALA A 20 8.11 -18.02 3.90
N PHE A 21 6.77 -17.89 3.96
CA PHE A 21 6.07 -16.64 4.24
C PHE A 21 5.98 -16.30 5.74
N GLU A 22 6.08 -17.27 6.65
CA GLU A 22 5.94 -17.04 8.10
C GLU A 22 7.11 -16.28 8.75
N ARG A 23 8.27 -16.18 8.10
CA ARG A 23 9.47 -15.54 8.69
C ARG A 23 9.53 -14.02 8.54
N THR A 24 8.65 -13.43 7.74
CA THR A 24 8.58 -11.99 7.44
C THR A 24 7.16 -11.46 7.63
N ALA A 25 6.47 -11.93 8.69
CA ALA A 25 5.18 -11.38 9.09
C ALA A 25 5.34 -9.95 9.62
N GLY A 26 5.51 -8.99 8.70
CA GLY A 26 5.23 -7.59 8.94
C GLY A 26 3.71 -7.40 8.98
N SER A 27 3.23 -6.91 10.11
CA SER A 27 1.83 -6.72 10.45
C SER A 27 1.06 -5.99 9.35
N SER A 28 -0.09 -6.53 8.99
CA SER A 28 -1.11 -5.93 8.12
C SER A 28 -1.81 -4.71 8.72
N ASP A 29 -1.44 -4.37 9.93
CA ASP A 29 -2.18 -3.46 10.78
C ASP A 29 -1.90 -2.02 10.33
N PRO A 30 -2.93 -1.16 10.29
CA PRO A 30 -2.76 0.26 10.01
C PRO A 30 -1.68 0.84 10.91
N ILE A 31 -0.70 1.52 10.32
CA ILE A 31 0.37 2.13 11.09
C ILE A 31 -0.12 3.48 11.62
N PRO A 32 -0.06 3.72 12.95
CA PRO A 32 -0.37 5.02 13.51
C PRO A 32 0.54 6.09 12.93
N LEU A 33 -0.04 7.20 12.48
CA LEU A 33 0.75 8.32 11.96
C LEU A 33 1.30 9.18 13.12
N PRO A 34 2.47 9.82 12.97
CA PRO A 34 2.93 10.85 13.90
C PRO A 34 1.93 12.01 13.97
N ASP A 35 1.76 12.65 15.13
CA ASP A 35 0.73 13.70 15.31
C ASP A 35 0.90 14.89 14.35
N ALA A 36 2.15 15.24 14.03
CA ALA A 36 2.48 16.27 13.02
C ALA A 36 1.94 15.91 11.63
N VAL A 37 1.89 14.62 11.30
CA VAL A 37 1.35 14.11 10.04
C VAL A 37 -0.18 14.02 10.13
N LYS A 38 -0.72 13.49 11.23
CA LYS A 38 -2.18 13.42 11.47
C LYS A 38 -2.87 14.76 11.24
N ALA A 39 -2.29 15.85 11.75
CA ALA A 39 -2.84 17.20 11.57
C ALA A 39 -2.93 17.64 10.09
N ARG A 40 -2.00 17.17 9.24
CA ARG A 40 -1.93 17.51 7.81
C ARG A 40 -2.84 16.65 6.96
N VAL A 41 -2.90 15.35 7.26
CA VAL A 41 -3.65 14.37 6.46
C VAL A 41 -5.01 14.00 7.05
N LYS A 42 -5.35 14.54 8.22
CA LYS A 42 -6.61 14.35 8.97
C LYS A 42 -7.04 12.89 9.10
N GLN A 43 -6.08 12.01 9.37
CA GLN A 43 -6.30 10.58 9.56
C GLN A 43 -5.34 10.05 10.63
N ASP A 44 -5.76 9.02 11.34
CA ASP A 44 -5.02 8.46 12.47
C ASP A 44 -3.99 7.42 12.05
N SER A 45 -4.20 6.78 10.90
CA SER A 45 -3.40 5.67 10.41
C SER A 45 -3.27 5.68 8.88
N GLY A 46 -2.35 4.85 8.38
CA GLY A 46 -2.20 4.57 6.95
C GLY A 46 -1.55 3.21 6.71
N LEU A 47 -1.27 2.90 5.45
CA LEU A 47 -0.70 1.62 5.03
C LEU A 47 0.80 1.75 4.75
N LEU A 48 1.63 0.99 5.47
CA LEU A 48 3.06 0.97 5.21
C LEU A 48 3.39 0.15 3.95
N ILE A 49 4.14 0.76 3.05
CA ILE A 49 4.73 0.08 1.90
C ILE A 49 6.00 -0.63 2.40
N VAL A 50 5.89 -1.94 2.58
CA VAL A 50 7.00 -2.78 3.06
C VAL A 50 7.93 -3.25 1.94
N ALA A 51 7.47 -3.24 0.69
CA ALA A 51 8.26 -3.59 -0.48
C ALA A 51 7.66 -2.96 -1.74
N VAL A 52 8.52 -2.65 -2.70
CA VAL A 52 8.14 -2.22 -4.05
C VAL A 52 8.86 -3.15 -5.03
N GLU A 53 8.11 -3.78 -5.92
CA GLU A 53 8.69 -4.64 -6.95
C GLU A 53 9.45 -3.80 -7.98
N PRO A 54 10.71 -4.14 -8.30
CA PRO A 54 11.47 -3.48 -9.35
C PRO A 54 10.72 -3.48 -10.68
N GLN A 55 10.84 -2.40 -11.46
CA GLN A 55 10.20 -2.20 -12.77
C GLN A 55 8.66 -2.18 -12.77
N SER A 56 8.03 -2.32 -11.60
CA SER A 56 6.58 -2.20 -11.44
C SER A 56 6.09 -0.77 -11.70
N PRO A 57 4.79 -0.57 -11.92
CA PRO A 57 4.21 0.78 -11.97
C PRO A 57 4.54 1.63 -10.75
N ALA A 58 4.60 1.01 -9.56
CA ALA A 58 4.91 1.69 -8.31
C ALA A 58 6.38 2.17 -8.26
N ASP A 59 7.31 1.32 -8.69
CA ASP A 59 8.74 1.67 -8.80
C ASP A 59 8.96 2.80 -9.80
N LYS A 60 8.35 2.69 -11.00
CA LYS A 60 8.41 3.73 -12.04
C LYS A 60 7.79 5.06 -11.60
N ALA A 61 6.79 5.02 -10.73
CA ALA A 61 6.20 6.20 -10.12
C ALA A 61 7.05 6.79 -8.98
N GLY A 62 8.09 6.08 -8.52
CA GLY A 62 8.97 6.52 -7.43
C GLY A 62 8.43 6.24 -6.03
N LEU A 63 7.50 5.30 -5.89
CA LEU A 63 7.12 4.75 -4.58
C LEU A 63 8.30 3.95 -4.01
N MET A 64 8.49 4.03 -2.70
CA MET A 64 9.62 3.40 -2.03
C MET A 64 9.16 2.60 -0.81
N GLN A 65 9.95 1.60 -0.44
CA GLN A 65 9.83 0.96 0.86
C GLN A 65 9.96 2.02 1.97
N GLY A 66 9.08 1.95 2.97
CA GLY A 66 9.02 2.91 4.07
C GLY A 66 8.04 4.07 3.86
N ASP A 67 7.44 4.19 2.67
CA ASP A 67 6.34 5.12 2.45
C ASP A 67 5.08 4.65 3.18
N THR A 68 4.35 5.57 3.81
CA THR A 68 3.01 5.28 4.34
C THR A 68 1.96 5.85 3.40
N LEU A 69 1.21 4.98 2.73
CA LEU A 69 0.09 5.34 1.87
C LEU A 69 -1.10 5.79 2.72
N VAL A 70 -1.63 6.96 2.38
CA VAL A 70 -2.66 7.66 3.17
C VAL A 70 -3.88 8.05 2.32
N ALA A 71 -3.72 8.14 1.00
CA ALA A 71 -4.85 8.30 0.09
C ALA A 71 -4.53 7.79 -1.31
N LEU A 72 -5.58 7.34 -2.01
CA LEU A 72 -5.56 6.96 -3.41
C LEU A 72 -6.66 7.73 -4.14
N ASN A 73 -6.27 8.51 -5.15
CA ASN A 73 -7.17 9.32 -5.97
C ASN A 73 -8.08 10.24 -5.14
N GLY A 74 -7.52 10.89 -4.13
CA GLY A 74 -8.28 11.74 -3.20
C GLY A 74 -9.17 10.99 -2.20
N THR A 75 -9.27 9.66 -2.31
CA THR A 75 -9.99 8.83 -1.32
C THR A 75 -9.02 8.42 -0.22
N VAL A 76 -9.36 8.72 1.03
CA VAL A 76 -8.55 8.33 2.20
C VAL A 76 -8.43 6.80 2.26
N THR A 77 -7.26 6.31 2.64
CA THR A 77 -6.97 4.88 2.71
C THR A 77 -6.39 4.54 4.08
N ASN A 78 -7.24 4.02 4.96
CA ASN A 78 -6.84 3.69 6.33
C ASN A 78 -6.48 2.22 6.48
N ASN A 79 -7.04 1.37 5.62
CA ASN A 79 -6.89 -0.08 5.66
C ASN A 79 -6.80 -0.67 4.25
N LEU A 80 -6.58 -1.98 4.19
CA LEU A 80 -6.42 -2.70 2.94
C LEU A 80 -7.70 -2.79 2.12
N GLU A 81 -8.85 -2.87 2.77
CA GLU A 81 -10.15 -2.91 2.09
C GLU A 81 -10.40 -1.61 1.32
N ASP A 82 -10.07 -0.46 1.92
CA ASP A 82 -10.14 0.85 1.27
C ASP A 82 -9.23 0.89 0.02
N LEU A 83 -8.01 0.37 0.14
CA LEU A 83 -7.06 0.30 -0.96
C LEU A 83 -7.60 -0.57 -2.10
N TYR A 84 -8.05 -1.79 -1.79
CA TYR A 84 -8.63 -2.69 -2.78
C TYR A 84 -9.89 -2.12 -3.44
N ALA A 85 -10.75 -1.46 -2.66
CA ALA A 85 -11.94 -0.79 -3.16
C ALA A 85 -11.57 0.38 -4.11
N GLY A 86 -10.50 1.12 -3.82
CA GLY A 86 -9.95 2.14 -4.70
C GLY A 86 -9.38 1.55 -5.99
N LEU A 87 -8.55 0.50 -5.89
CA LEU A 87 -7.93 -0.19 -7.03
C LEU A 87 -8.97 -0.78 -7.99
N ARG A 88 -10.06 -1.36 -7.49
CA ARG A 88 -11.16 -1.89 -8.32
C ARG A 88 -11.84 -0.84 -9.21
N LYS A 89 -11.77 0.44 -8.82
CA LYS A 89 -12.37 1.55 -9.58
C LYS A 89 -11.42 2.12 -10.64
N ILE A 90 -10.16 1.69 -10.65
CA ILE A 90 -9.13 2.23 -11.53
C ILE A 90 -9.13 1.46 -12.84
N LYS A 91 -9.17 2.20 -13.95
CA LYS A 91 -8.99 1.62 -15.29
C LYS A 91 -7.51 1.42 -15.57
N VAL A 92 -7.16 0.29 -16.19
CA VAL A 92 -5.81 0.06 -16.71
C VAL A 92 -5.43 1.20 -17.66
N GLY A 93 -4.21 1.70 -17.52
CA GLY A 93 -3.69 2.84 -18.27
C GLY A 93 -4.05 4.22 -17.68
N ALA A 94 -4.91 4.28 -16.66
CA ALA A 94 -5.22 5.54 -15.99
C ALA A 94 -4.07 5.96 -15.04
N THR A 95 -3.86 7.27 -14.95
CA THR A 95 -2.94 7.87 -13.97
C THR A 95 -3.70 8.24 -12.72
N GLN A 96 -3.23 7.74 -11.59
CA GLN A 96 -3.85 7.88 -10.28
C GLN A 96 -2.93 8.66 -9.35
N THR A 97 -3.47 9.65 -8.66
CA THR A 97 -2.71 10.38 -7.64
C THR A 97 -2.68 9.58 -6.35
N VAL A 98 -1.50 9.19 -5.90
CA VAL A 98 -1.25 8.50 -4.64
C VAL A 98 -0.66 9.50 -3.67
N LYS A 99 -1.26 9.64 -2.48
CA LYS A 99 -0.68 10.44 -1.40
C LYS A 99 0.02 9.50 -0.42
N VAL A 100 1.29 9.78 -0.18
CA VAL A 100 2.14 9.04 0.76
C VAL A 100 2.78 9.98 1.76
N VAL A 101 3.20 9.42 2.89
CA VAL A 101 4.02 10.08 3.89
C VAL A 101 5.40 9.46 3.84
N ARG A 102 6.42 10.28 3.54
CA ARG A 102 7.83 9.86 3.49
C ARG A 102 8.64 10.77 4.41
N ALA A 103 9.29 10.18 5.42
CA ALA A 103 10.08 10.93 6.40
C ALA A 103 9.30 12.10 7.07
N GLY A 104 7.99 11.91 7.31
CA GLY A 104 7.12 12.93 7.92
C GLY A 104 6.56 13.98 6.94
N GLU A 105 6.95 13.93 5.67
CA GLU A 105 6.44 14.80 4.62
C GLU A 105 5.35 14.12 3.80
N VAL A 106 4.28 14.85 3.51
CA VAL A 106 3.22 14.40 2.61
C VAL A 106 3.68 14.63 1.17
N LYS A 107 3.75 13.56 0.38
CA LYS A 107 4.09 13.59 -1.04
C LYS A 107 2.92 13.10 -1.87
N GLU A 108 2.69 13.74 -3.00
CA GLU A 108 1.72 13.29 -4.00
C GLU A 108 2.49 12.74 -5.20
N ILE A 109 2.20 11.49 -5.56
CA ILE A 109 2.88 10.73 -6.59
C ILE A 109 1.86 10.33 -7.64
N ALA A 110 2.12 10.67 -8.90
CA ALA A 110 1.32 10.21 -10.02
C ALA A 110 1.73 8.77 -10.38
N LEU A 111 0.83 7.83 -10.12
CA LEU A 111 1.00 6.41 -10.41
C LEU A 111 0.15 6.05 -11.63
N THR A 112 0.78 5.76 -12.77
CA THR A 112 0.07 5.19 -13.92
C THR A 112 -0.09 3.70 -13.72
N VAL A 113 -1.32 3.22 -13.56
CA VAL A 113 -1.60 1.79 -13.37
C VAL A 113 -1.48 1.07 -14.71
N GLY A 114 -0.27 0.56 -15.00
CA GLY A 114 -0.06 -0.43 -16.06
C GLY A 114 -0.43 -1.83 -15.59
N GLU A 115 -0.80 -2.73 -16.50
CA GLU A 115 -0.90 -4.16 -16.19
C GLU A 115 0.37 -4.60 -15.46
N ALA A 116 0.19 -5.30 -14.33
CA ALA A 116 1.28 -5.92 -13.61
C ALA A 116 2.07 -6.76 -14.61
N SER A 117 3.29 -6.33 -14.90
CA SER A 117 4.13 -6.98 -15.89
C SER A 117 4.42 -8.40 -15.40
N ARG A 118 4.10 -9.36 -16.28
CA ARG A 118 4.19 -10.81 -16.14
C ARG A 118 5.51 -11.31 -15.55
#